data_AF-A0A959N5M8-F1
#
_entry.id   AF-A0A959N5M8-F1
#
_cell.length_a   1.000
_cell.length_b   1.000
_cell.length_c   1.000
_cell.angle_alpha   90.00
_cell.angle_beta   90.00
_cell.angle_gamma   90.00
#
_symmetry.space_group_name_H-M   'P 1'
#
loop_
_entity.id
_entity.type
_entity.pdbx_description
1 polymer ?
#
loop_
_entity_poly.entity_id
_entity_poly.type
_entity_poly.pdbx_seq_one_letter_code
_entity_poly.pdbx_strand_id
1 'polypeptide(L)'
;MTISSMIPSVLFGDSLSGIFLLIHVTAAPIFALFLAVSAILYSHSFQFNKNDFSNLPTETSTKFSIIFNQNGKSKLVYWLFVLFSIPLMISTILNMFPLFGTDGQLFLLEIHRYSALILIILVIFHSGLISAMDKSRS
;
A
#
# COMPACT_ATOMS: atom_id res chain seq x y z
N MET A 1 12.19 -28.81 -0.58
CA MET A 1 11.17 -28.10 0.24
C MET A 1 11.85 -26.99 1.00
N THR A 2 12.05 -25.83 0.37
CA THR A 2 12.69 -24.67 1.00
C THR A 2 11.61 -23.78 1.61
N ILE A 3 11.70 -23.58 2.92
CA ILE A 3 10.67 -22.98 3.80
C ILE A 3 10.63 -21.44 3.71
N SER A 4 11.39 -20.82 2.79
CA SER A 4 11.52 -19.36 2.69
C SER A 4 11.24 -18.88 1.26
N SER A 5 9.97 -18.70 0.87
CA SER A 5 9.62 -18.24 -0.49
C SER A 5 8.72 -17.00 -0.53
N MET A 6 8.16 -16.55 0.60
CA MET A 6 7.29 -15.35 0.65
C MET A 6 8.07 -14.06 0.34
N ILE A 7 9.26 -13.90 0.93
CA ILE A 7 10.11 -12.73 0.68
C ILE A 7 10.84 -12.84 -0.66
N PRO A 8 11.39 -14.01 -1.05
CA PRO A 8 12.03 -14.16 -2.35
C PRO A 8 11.09 -14.00 -3.55
N SER A 9 9.85 -14.50 -3.50
CA SER A 9 8.91 -14.34 -4.62
C SER A 9 8.54 -12.88 -4.90
N VAL A 10 8.35 -12.10 -3.83
CA VAL A 10 8.04 -10.67 -3.92
C VAL A 10 9.24 -9.85 -4.41
N LEU A 11 10.46 -10.20 -4.02
CA LEU A 11 11.68 -9.46 -4.38
C LEU A 11 12.35 -9.93 -5.68
N PHE A 12 12.37 -11.23 -5.95
CA PHE A 12 13.09 -11.85 -7.07
C PHE A 12 12.16 -12.36 -8.18
N GLY A 13 10.84 -12.31 -8.00
CA GLY A 13 9.88 -12.74 -9.02
C GLY A 13 9.71 -14.25 -9.16
N ASP A 14 10.23 -15.03 -8.22
CA ASP A 14 10.05 -16.48 -8.21
C ASP A 14 8.59 -16.87 -7.96
N SER A 15 8.14 -17.96 -8.58
CA SER A 15 6.79 -18.48 -8.39
C SER A 15 6.59 -19.04 -6.97
N LEU A 16 5.57 -18.53 -6.27
CA LEU A 16 5.06 -19.17 -5.05
C LEU A 16 4.54 -20.56 -5.38
N SER A 17 5.09 -21.59 -4.74
CA SER A 17 4.71 -23.00 -4.98
C SER A 17 4.41 -23.75 -3.68
N GLY A 18 3.59 -24.79 -3.78
CA GLY A 18 3.26 -25.70 -2.69
C GLY A 18 2.41 -25.09 -1.57
N ILE A 19 2.74 -25.41 -0.32
CA ILE A 19 1.95 -25.03 0.87
C ILE A 19 1.84 -23.51 1.07
N PHE A 20 2.86 -22.75 0.67
CA PHE A 20 2.84 -21.29 0.80
C PHE A 20 1.88 -20.63 -0.17
N LEU A 21 1.74 -21.18 -1.39
CA LEU A 21 0.70 -20.74 -2.31
C LEU A 21 -0.69 -20.99 -1.71
N LEU A 22 -0.89 -22.15 -1.07
CA LEU A 22 -2.14 -22.47 -0.39
C LEU A 22 -2.44 -21.50 0.75
N ILE A 23 -1.45 -21.20 1.60
CA ILE A 23 -1.60 -20.22 2.69
C ILE A 23 -1.87 -18.82 2.13
N HIS A 24 -1.16 -18.40 1.09
CA HIS A 24 -1.33 -17.09 0.48
C HIS A 24 -2.74 -16.93 -0.11
N VAL A 25 -3.19 -17.90 -0.92
CA VAL A 25 -4.51 -17.87 -1.55
C VAL A 25 -5.64 -17.94 -0.53
N THR A 26 -5.46 -18.65 0.59
CA THR A 26 -6.47 -18.73 1.66
C THR A 26 -6.47 -17.51 2.59
N ALA A 27 -5.30 -16.91 2.86
CA ALA A 27 -5.18 -15.71 3.70
C ALA A 27 -5.51 -14.42 2.94
N ALA A 28 -5.29 -14.37 1.62
CA ALA A 28 -5.49 -13.17 0.82
C ALA A 28 -6.92 -12.59 0.88
N PRO A 29 -8.01 -13.37 0.82
CA PRO A 29 -9.37 -12.84 0.95
C PRO A 29 -9.64 -12.20 2.33
N ILE A 30 -9.10 -12.81 3.39
CA ILE A 30 -9.22 -12.29 4.75
C ILE A 30 -8.47 -10.95 4.84
N PHE A 31 -7.24 -10.89 4.33
CA PHE A 31 -6.45 -9.66 4.27
C PHE A 31 -7.16 -8.56 3.46
N ALA A 32 -7.71 -8.89 2.29
CA ALA A 32 -8.46 -7.96 1.45
C ALA A 32 -9.71 -7.41 2.18
N LEU A 33 -10.43 -8.25 2.93
CA LEU A 33 -11.57 -7.82 3.74
C LEU A 33 -11.14 -6.82 4.81
N PHE A 34 -10.07 -7.10 5.54
CA PHE A 34 -9.54 -6.18 6.54
C PHE A 34 -9.11 -4.85 5.92
N LEU A 35 -8.41 -4.88 4.78
CA LEU A 35 -8.05 -3.68 4.04
C LEU A 35 -9.28 -2.85 3.66
N ALA A 36 -10.32 -3.48 3.13
CA ALA A 36 -11.56 -2.81 2.74
C ALA A 36 -12.27 -2.17 3.94
N VAL A 37 -12.38 -2.91 5.05
CA VAL A 37 -12.97 -2.41 6.30
C VAL A 37 -12.17 -1.24 6.85
N SER A 38 -10.84 -1.34 6.88
CA SER A 38 -9.96 -0.24 7.31
C SER A 38 -10.07 0.99 6.41
N ALA A 39 -10.18 0.81 5.09
CA ALA A 39 -10.38 1.90 4.15
C ALA A 39 -11.70 2.64 4.42
N ILE A 40 -12.79 1.92 4.73
CA ILE A 40 -14.09 2.52 4.99
C ILE A 40 -14.11 3.22 6.35
N LEU A 41 -13.76 2.49 7.43
CA LEU A 41 -13.91 2.97 8.81
C LEU A 41 -12.99 4.17 9.13
N TYR A 42 -11.78 4.18 8.58
CA TYR A 42 -10.81 5.23 8.90
C TYR A 42 -10.82 6.40 7.90
N SER A 43 -11.54 6.31 6.79
CA SER A 43 -11.58 7.37 5.75
C SER A 43 -11.92 8.75 6.34
N HIS A 44 -12.85 8.79 7.30
CA HIS A 44 -13.26 10.02 7.95
C HIS A 44 -12.15 10.65 8.79
N SER A 45 -11.35 9.84 9.49
CA SER A 45 -10.25 10.31 10.34
C SER A 45 -9.06 10.85 9.54
N PHE A 46 -8.92 10.42 8.28
CA PHE A 46 -7.82 10.82 7.40
C PHE A 46 -8.22 11.88 6.35
N GLN A 47 -9.28 12.65 6.59
CA GLN A 47 -9.65 13.79 5.75
C GLN A 47 -8.60 14.91 5.85
N PHE A 48 -8.24 15.50 4.70
CA PHE A 48 -7.36 16.66 4.66
C PHE A 48 -8.06 17.91 5.17
N ASN A 49 -7.40 18.64 6.05
CA ASN A 49 -7.82 19.92 6.59
C ASN A 49 -6.75 20.98 6.27
N LYS A 50 -7.13 22.26 6.31
CA LYS A 50 -6.22 23.40 6.13
C LYS A 50 -5.02 23.35 7.09
N ASN A 51 -5.22 22.79 8.28
CA ASN A 51 -4.17 22.64 9.29
C ASN A 51 -3.15 21.53 8.97
N ASP A 52 -3.33 20.72 7.93
CA ASP A 52 -2.37 19.69 7.51
C ASP A 52 -1.25 20.26 6.61
N PHE A 53 -1.43 21.48 6.13
CA PHE A 53 -0.47 22.22 5.34
C PHE A 53 0.38 23.07 6.28
N SER A 54 1.71 22.99 6.17
CA SER A 54 2.56 23.92 6.90
C SER A 54 2.48 25.28 6.25
N ASN A 55 2.05 26.29 7.00
CA ASN A 55 2.17 27.68 6.58
C ASN A 55 3.65 28.07 6.65
N LEU A 56 4.40 27.94 5.54
CA LEU A 56 5.71 28.54 5.48
C LEU A 56 5.57 30.06 5.35
N PRO A 57 6.42 30.85 6.00
CA PRO A 57 6.57 32.26 5.67
C PRO A 57 6.89 32.36 4.18
N THR A 58 6.06 33.09 3.45
CA THR A 58 6.23 33.41 2.03
C THR A 58 7.42 34.34 1.86
N GLU A 59 8.63 33.79 1.92
CA GLU A 59 9.79 34.40 1.27
C GLU A 59 10.37 33.40 0.27
N THR A 60 10.56 33.90 -0.95
CA THR A 60 11.15 33.28 -2.13
C THR A 60 10.24 32.42 -3.02
N SER A 61 9.89 33.07 -4.12
CA SER A 61 9.16 32.61 -5.30
C SER A 61 9.73 31.34 -5.94
N THR A 62 8.85 30.62 -6.66
CA THR A 62 9.13 29.60 -7.69
C THR A 62 9.42 28.16 -7.25
N LYS A 63 8.49 27.55 -6.51
CA LYS A 63 8.04 26.16 -6.72
C LYS A 63 6.81 25.93 -5.84
N PHE A 64 5.70 25.51 -6.44
CA PHE A 64 4.52 25.08 -5.69
C PHE A 64 4.81 23.71 -5.05
N SER A 65 5.69 23.68 -4.03
CA SER A 65 5.84 22.52 -3.17
C SER A 65 4.78 22.63 -2.09
N ILE A 66 3.72 21.83 -2.21
CA ILE A 66 2.78 21.61 -1.10
C ILE A 66 3.57 20.93 0.01
N ILE A 67 3.93 21.68 1.06
CA ILE A 67 4.62 21.12 2.23
C ILE A 67 3.57 20.66 3.23
N PHE A 68 3.45 19.34 3.38
CA PHE A 68 2.62 18.72 4.39
C PHE A 68 3.35 18.71 5.74
N ASN A 69 2.63 19.06 6.80
CA ASN A 69 3.10 18.80 8.16
C ASN A 69 3.07 17.28 8.45
N GLN A 70 3.49 16.88 9.66
CA GLN A 70 3.57 15.45 10.00
C GLN A 70 2.19 14.75 9.93
N ASN A 71 1.12 15.43 10.33
CA ASN A 71 -0.26 14.91 10.21
C ASN A 71 -0.68 14.75 8.74
N GLY A 72 -0.38 15.75 7.91
CA GLY A 72 -0.64 15.73 6.47
C GLY A 72 0.10 14.62 5.74
N LYS A 73 1.37 14.37 6.11
CA LYS A 73 2.14 13.23 5.57
C LYS A 73 1.50 11.90 5.93
N SER A 74 1.06 11.72 7.18
CA SER A 74 0.38 10.48 7.60
C SER A 74 -0.92 10.25 6.82
N LYS A 75 -1.72 11.30 6.61
CA LYS A 75 -2.93 11.26 5.77
C LYS A 75 -2.64 10.94 4.31
N LEU A 76 -1.60 11.54 3.73
CA LEU A 76 -1.18 11.26 2.36
C LEU A 76 -0.79 9.78 2.19
N VAL A 77 -0.02 9.25 3.13
CA VAL A 77 0.41 7.85 3.11
C VAL A 77 -0.79 6.90 3.24
N TYR A 78 -1.77 7.23 4.09
CA TYR A 78 -3.03 6.48 4.17
C TYR A 78 -3.78 6.46 2.84
N TRP A 79 -3.92 7.60 2.16
CA TRP A 79 -4.62 7.66 0.87
C TRP A 79 -3.86 6.93 -0.24
N LEU A 80 -2.53 7.02 -0.27
CA LEU A 80 -1.72 6.19 -1.18
C LEU A 80 -1.91 4.71 -0.88
N PHE A 81 -1.95 4.32 0.39
CA PHE A 81 -2.18 2.94 0.79
C PHE A 81 -3.54 2.43 0.30
N VAL A 82 -4.61 3.20 0.49
CA VAL A 82 -5.94 2.88 -0.06
C VAL A 82 -5.89 2.79 -1.59
N LEU A 83 -5.26 3.77 -2.26
CA LEU A 83 -5.15 3.80 -3.72
C LEU A 83 -4.45 2.55 -4.28
N PHE A 84 -3.34 2.11 -3.68
CA PHE A 84 -2.57 0.95 -4.13
C PHE A 84 -3.17 -0.40 -3.69
N SER A 85 -4.04 -0.41 -2.68
CA SER A 85 -4.80 -1.62 -2.32
C SER A 85 -5.78 -2.05 -3.41
N ILE A 86 -6.33 -1.09 -4.17
CA ILE A 86 -7.28 -1.35 -5.26
C ILE A 86 -6.65 -2.18 -6.39
N PRO A 87 -5.54 -1.76 -7.05
CA PRO A 87 -4.90 -2.55 -8.07
C PRO A 87 -4.33 -3.87 -7.52
N LEU A 88 -3.91 -3.93 -6.24
CA LEU A 88 -3.54 -5.20 -5.60
C LEU A 88 -4.68 -6.22 -5.62
N MET A 89 -5.89 -5.81 -5.20
CA MET A 89 -7.06 -6.70 -5.13
C MET A 89 -7.59 -7.04 -6.53
N ILE A 90 -7.75 -6.03 -7.38
CA ILE A 90 -8.31 -6.20 -8.73
C ILE A 90 -7.42 -7.12 -9.57
N SER A 91 -6.09 -6.95 -9.52
CA SER A 91 -5.17 -7.77 -10.30
C SER A 91 -5.27 -9.25 -9.94
N THR A 92 -5.38 -9.60 -8.65
CA THR A 92 -5.57 -10.99 -8.22
C THR A 92 -6.93 -11.54 -8.65
N ILE A 93 -8.02 -10.79 -8.43
CA ILE A 93 -9.36 -11.24 -8.81
C ILE A 93 -9.42 -11.52 -10.31
N LEU A 94 -8.90 -10.61 -11.14
CA LEU A 94 -8.88 -10.78 -12.58
C LEU A 94 -8.00 -11.96 -13.03
N ASN A 95 -6.88 -12.22 -12.35
CA ASN A 95 -5.99 -13.34 -12.66
C ASN A 95 -6.63 -14.71 -12.35
N MET A 96 -7.60 -14.76 -11.42
CA MET A 96 -8.34 -15.99 -11.11
C MET A 96 -9.34 -16.41 -12.20
N PHE A 97 -9.69 -15.51 -13.13
CA PHE A 97 -10.59 -15.82 -14.23
C PHE A 97 -9.82 -15.91 -15.56
N PRO A 98 -10.19 -16.83 -16.47
CA PRO A 98 -9.58 -16.95 -17.79
C PRO A 98 -10.09 -15.85 -18.75
N LEU A 99 -10.07 -14.59 -18.32
CA LEU A 99 -10.55 -13.44 -19.09
C LEU A 99 -9.48 -12.89 -20.04
N PHE A 100 -8.21 -13.13 -19.73
CA PHE A 100 -7.07 -12.64 -20.48
C PHE A 100 -6.20 -13.81 -20.96
N GLY A 101 -5.52 -13.62 -22.10
CA GLY A 101 -4.47 -14.54 -22.54
C GLY A 101 -3.24 -14.50 -21.63
N THR A 102 -2.24 -15.32 -21.94
CA THR A 102 -1.01 -15.47 -21.14
C THR A 102 -0.33 -14.13 -20.85
N ASP A 103 -0.20 -13.25 -21.85
CA ASP A 103 0.44 -11.94 -21.68
C ASP A 103 -0.31 -11.05 -20.69
N GLY A 104 -1.65 -11.09 -20.73
CA GLY A 104 -2.48 -10.32 -19.79
C GLY A 104 -2.40 -10.86 -18.36
N GLN A 105 -2.30 -12.18 -18.18
CA GLN A 105 -2.09 -12.79 -16.87
C GLN A 105 -0.71 -12.42 -16.27
N LEU A 106 0.34 -12.40 -17.10
CA LEU A 106 1.67 -11.94 -16.69
C LEU A 106 1.65 -10.46 -16.28
N PHE A 107 1.01 -9.61 -17.08
CA PHE A 107 0.85 -8.19 -16.76
C PHE A 107 0.09 -7.97 -15.44
N LEU A 108 -1.00 -8.70 -15.19
CA LEU A 108 -1.73 -8.64 -13.93
C LEU A 108 -0.87 -9.12 -12.75
N LEU A 109 -0.05 -10.15 -12.93
CA LEU A 109 0.88 -10.62 -11.92
C LEU A 109 1.94 -9.57 -11.57
N GLU A 110 2.45 -8.84 -12.58
CA GLU A 110 3.37 -7.72 -12.36
C GLU A 110 2.69 -6.58 -11.59
N ILE A 111 1.48 -6.19 -11.96
CA ILE A 111 0.69 -5.20 -11.22
C ILE A 111 0.52 -5.63 -9.76
N HIS A 112 0.14 -6.89 -9.53
CA HIS A 112 -0.01 -7.43 -8.19
C HIS A 112 1.29 -7.31 -7.38
N ARG A 113 2.41 -7.74 -7.97
CA ARG A 113 3.74 -7.69 -7.33
C ARG A 113 4.16 -6.26 -7.00
N TYR A 114 4.07 -5.33 -7.94
CA TYR A 114 4.47 -3.94 -7.71
C TYR A 114 3.55 -3.24 -6.73
N SER A 115 2.25 -3.51 -6.76
CA SER A 115 1.30 -2.98 -5.78
C SER A 115 1.62 -3.48 -4.37
N ALA A 116 1.94 -4.77 -4.22
CA ALA A 116 2.34 -5.36 -2.94
C ALA A 116 3.62 -4.71 -2.40
N LEU A 117 4.65 -4.53 -3.24
CA LEU A 117 5.90 -3.86 -2.87
C LEU A 117 5.67 -2.43 -2.39
N ILE A 118 4.88 -1.65 -3.13
CA ILE A 118 4.55 -0.26 -2.78
C ILE A 118 3.81 -0.23 -1.44
N LEU A 119 2.85 -1.13 -1.21
CA LEU A 119 2.11 -1.19 0.05
C LEU A 119 3.02 -1.54 1.24
N ILE A 120 3.97 -2.46 1.09
CA ILE A 120 4.96 -2.76 2.13
C ILE A 120 5.78 -1.51 2.48
N ILE A 121 6.27 -0.78 1.47
CA ILE A 121 7.03 0.46 1.67
C ILE A 121 6.17 1.51 2.38
N LEU A 122 4.92 1.67 1.98
CA LEU A 122 3.99 2.61 2.61
C LEU A 122 3.70 2.26 4.07
N VAL A 123 3.56 0.97 4.42
CA VAL A 123 3.35 0.51 5.80
C VAL A 123 4.56 0.82 6.68
N ILE A 124 5.78 0.55 6.18
CA ILE A 124 7.02 0.87 6.89
C ILE A 124 7.10 2.39 7.14
N PHE A 125 6.84 3.18 6.09
CA PHE A 125 6.88 4.63 6.19
C PHE A 125 5.80 5.20 7.12
N HIS A 126 4.57 4.67 7.07
CA HIS A 126 3.48 5.05 7.97
C HIS A 126 3.82 4.75 9.43
N SER A 127 4.40 3.58 9.70
CA SER A 127 4.83 3.17 11.05
C SER A 127 5.92 4.11 11.59
N GLY A 128 6.88 4.48 10.74
CA GLY A 128 7.91 5.46 11.09
C GLY A 128 7.34 6.85 11.38
N LEU A 129 6.36 7.31 10.59
CA LEU A 129 5.68 8.58 10.84
C LEU A 129 4.91 8.58 12.17
N ILE A 130 4.19 7.51 12.49
CA ILE A 130 3.46 7.37 13.75
C ILE A 130 4.44 7.42 14.94
N SER A 131 5.56 6.69 14.87
CA SER A 131 6.58 6.71 15.93
C SER A 131 7.20 8.10 16.12
N ALA A 132 7.45 8.82 15.02
CA ALA A 132 7.96 10.19 15.08
C ALA A 132 6.94 11.16 15.69
N MET A 133 5.64 10.96 15.45
CA MET A 133 4.57 11.75 16.06
C MET A 133 4.46 11.50 17.58
N ASP A 134 4.61 10.25 18.02
CA ASP A 134 4.55 9.90 19.45
C ASP A 134 5.70 10.56 20.23
N LYS A 135 6.92 10.48 19.69
CA LYS A 135 8.11 11.13 20.27
C LYS A 135 8.00 12.67 20.34
N SER A 136 7.19 13.29 19.49
CA SER A 136 6.97 14.75 19.54
C SER A 136 5.99 15.19 20.62
N ARG A 137 5.27 14.26 21.25
CA ARG A 137 4.27 14.52 22.29
C ARG A 137 4.76 14.20 23.72
N SER A 138 5.86 13.47 23.86
CA SER A 138 6.55 13.18 25.14
C SER A 138 7.57 14.27 25.48
#